data_AF-A0A929NWL6-F1
#
_entry.id   AF-A0A929NWL6-F1
#
_cell.length_a   1.000
_cell.length_b   1.000
_cell.length_c   1.000
_cell.angle_alpha   90.00
_cell.angle_beta   90.00
_cell.angle_gamma   90.00
#
_symmetry.space_group_name_H-M   'P 1'
#
loop_
_entity.id
_entity.type
_entity.pdbx_description
1 polymer ?
#
loop_
_entity_poly.entity_id
_entity_poly.type
_entity_poly.pdbx_seq_one_letter_code
_entity_poly.pdbx_strand_id
1 'polypeptide(L)'
;MDKAKFEINAALAEEWGTDGEEGNPSEDWPYSLEYWGIAQGWTLYRFSDGRVTRYAGYATDVGVISGPVADMTLDDLSDEFRGGEWMYEKGPVELEDEAKDANGAVPSQEDRLAAVDDLACEARGFDGEYAILRGYYLVETKGHVALIRPHRSRGEALVIGTNMEPISIGFQKATPDRRLCIALARQLPV
;
A
#
# COMPACT_ATOMS: atom_id res chain seq x y z
N MET A 1 29.36 -8.83 9.76
CA MET A 1 28.03 -9.40 9.62
C MET A 1 27.02 -8.28 9.65
N ASP A 2 26.52 -7.87 8.50
CA ASP A 2 25.39 -6.96 8.37
C ASP A 2 24.12 -7.69 8.81
N LYS A 3 23.72 -7.46 10.06
CA LYS A 3 22.54 -8.10 10.66
C LYS A 3 21.29 -7.87 9.81
N ALA A 4 21.08 -6.67 9.29
CA ALA A 4 19.87 -6.36 8.52
C ALA A 4 19.78 -7.21 7.25
N LYS A 5 20.89 -7.33 6.51
CA LYS A 5 20.95 -8.18 5.32
C LYS A 5 20.69 -9.65 5.63
N PHE A 6 21.30 -10.17 6.70
CA PHE A 6 21.09 -11.54 7.14
C PHE A 6 19.60 -11.81 7.47
N GLU A 7 18.99 -10.98 8.31
CA GLU A 7 17.59 -11.15 8.73
C GLU A 7 16.63 -11.08 7.54
N ILE A 8 16.86 -10.14 6.61
CA ILE A 8 16.09 -10.04 5.37
C ILE A 8 16.21 -11.32 4.54
N ASN A 9 17.44 -11.77 4.28
CA ASN A 9 17.66 -12.96 3.47
C ASN A 9 17.10 -14.24 4.13
N ALA A 10 17.15 -14.33 5.46
CA ALA A 10 16.52 -15.41 6.21
C ALA A 10 15.00 -15.40 6.05
N ALA A 11 14.35 -14.25 6.23
CA ALA A 11 12.91 -14.09 6.05
C ALA A 11 12.47 -14.37 4.60
N LEU A 12 13.21 -13.87 3.61
CA LEU A 12 12.90 -14.11 2.20
C LEU A 12 13.07 -15.59 1.80
N ALA A 13 14.06 -16.28 2.36
CA ALA A 13 14.25 -17.72 2.14
C ALA A 13 13.09 -18.53 2.73
N GLU A 14 12.59 -18.14 3.91
CA GLU A 14 11.43 -18.76 4.55
C GLU A 14 10.14 -18.50 3.75
N GLU A 15 9.90 -17.26 3.31
CA GLU A 15 8.67 -16.85 2.64
C GLU A 15 8.52 -17.45 1.23
N TRP A 16 9.59 -17.42 0.43
CA TRP A 16 9.52 -17.78 -1.00
C TRP A 16 10.14 -19.13 -1.33
N GLY A 17 10.78 -19.77 -0.35
CA GLY A 17 11.60 -20.95 -0.58
C GLY A 17 12.89 -20.61 -1.34
N THR A 18 13.82 -21.57 -1.36
CA THR A 18 15.03 -21.48 -2.19
C THR A 18 15.07 -22.68 -3.13
N ASP A 19 15.16 -22.43 -4.44
CA ASP A 19 15.18 -23.47 -5.49
C ASP A 19 16.53 -24.22 -5.56
N GLY A 20 17.35 -24.18 -4.50
CA GLY A 20 18.70 -24.74 -4.45
C GLY A 20 18.94 -25.64 -3.23
N GLU A 21 20.10 -26.30 -3.17
CA GLU A 21 20.53 -27.03 -1.97
C GLU A 21 20.37 -26.15 -0.73
N GLU A 22 19.75 -26.69 0.33
CA GLU A 22 19.48 -26.04 1.62
C GLU A 22 20.74 -25.38 2.20
N GLY A 23 21.06 -24.18 1.73
CA GLY A 23 22.08 -23.31 2.30
C GLY A 23 21.48 -22.54 3.47
N ASN A 24 22.23 -22.39 4.55
CA ASN A 24 21.83 -21.44 5.59
C ASN A 24 21.85 -20.02 5.01
N PRO A 25 20.80 -19.21 5.24
CA PRO A 25 20.78 -17.80 4.87
C PRO A 25 22.05 -17.05 5.26
N SER A 26 22.45 -16.07 4.46
CA SER A 26 23.61 -15.21 4.73
C SER A 26 23.36 -13.77 4.27
N GLU A 27 24.32 -12.87 4.48
CA GLU A 27 24.21 -11.46 4.05
C GLU A 27 24.08 -11.30 2.53
N ASP A 28 24.57 -12.25 1.75
CA ASP A 28 24.62 -12.19 0.29
C ASP A 28 23.83 -13.34 -0.40
N TRP A 29 23.06 -14.12 0.37
CA TRP A 29 22.26 -15.24 -0.12
C TRP A 29 20.97 -15.43 0.69
N PRO A 30 19.80 -15.67 0.08
CA PRO A 30 19.60 -16.01 -1.34
C PRO A 30 19.64 -14.83 -2.31
N TYR A 31 19.49 -13.60 -1.82
CA TYR A 31 19.49 -12.42 -2.68
C TYR A 31 20.68 -11.52 -2.42
N SER A 32 21.19 -10.91 -3.50
CA SER A 32 22.15 -9.82 -3.42
C SER A 32 21.39 -8.52 -3.11
N LEU A 33 21.51 -8.06 -1.86
CA LEU A 33 20.83 -6.88 -1.35
C LEU A 33 21.69 -5.63 -1.55
N GLU A 34 21.19 -4.70 -2.37
CA GLU A 34 21.78 -3.38 -2.59
C GLU A 34 21.16 -2.38 -1.61
N TYR A 35 21.97 -1.69 -0.80
CA TYR A 35 21.45 -0.66 0.10
C TYR A 35 20.78 0.45 -0.69
N TRP A 36 19.55 0.79 -0.33
CA TRP A 36 18.75 1.78 -1.03
C TRP A 36 18.58 3.07 -0.23
N GLY A 37 18.37 2.97 1.08
CA GLY A 37 18.20 4.15 1.94
C GLY A 37 17.50 3.84 3.25
N ILE A 38 17.01 4.90 3.91
CA ILE A 38 16.19 4.81 5.11
C ILE A 38 14.86 5.54 4.85
N ALA A 39 13.73 4.92 5.22
CA ALA A 39 12.40 5.52 5.12
C ALA A 39 11.52 5.07 6.29
N GLN A 40 10.84 5.99 6.98
CA GLN A 40 9.97 5.71 8.14
C GLN A 40 10.56 4.70 9.15
N GLY A 41 11.85 4.86 9.51
CA GLY A 41 12.53 3.96 10.45
C GLY A 41 13.03 2.63 9.89
N TRP A 42 12.75 2.33 8.61
CA TRP A 42 13.21 1.13 7.93
C TRP A 42 14.54 1.35 7.24
N THR A 43 15.48 0.41 7.42
CA THR A 43 16.66 0.29 6.55
C THR A 43 16.25 -0.51 5.32
N LEU A 44 16.25 0.12 4.15
CA LEU A 44 15.74 -0.46 2.92
C LEU A 44 16.86 -0.90 1.98
N TYR A 45 16.64 -2.05 1.36
CA TYR A 45 17.47 -2.64 0.32
C TYR A 45 16.65 -2.90 -0.94
N ARG A 46 17.30 -2.88 -2.10
CA ARG A 46 16.76 -3.32 -3.38
C ARG A 46 17.41 -4.61 -3.81
N PHE A 47 16.64 -5.45 -4.49
CA PHE A 47 17.14 -6.68 -5.10
C PHE A 47 16.24 -7.10 -6.28
N SER A 48 16.67 -8.12 -7.02
CA SER A 48 15.84 -8.74 -8.06
C SER A 48 15.63 -10.21 -7.75
N ASP A 49 14.40 -10.69 -7.94
CA ASP A 49 14.05 -12.11 -7.91
C ASP A 49 14.18 -12.79 -9.30
N GLY A 50 14.84 -12.11 -10.24
CA GLY A 50 14.96 -12.54 -11.64
C GLY A 50 13.76 -12.19 -12.54
N ARG A 51 12.65 -11.69 -11.97
CA ARG A 51 11.46 -11.26 -12.72
C ARG A 51 11.14 -9.79 -12.52
N VAL A 52 11.19 -9.32 -11.27
CA VAL A 52 10.86 -7.96 -10.88
C VAL A 52 11.92 -7.40 -9.93
N THR A 53 12.05 -6.07 -9.93
CA THR A 53 12.81 -5.37 -8.89
C THR A 53 11.95 -5.25 -7.65
N ARG A 54 12.52 -5.63 -6.51
CA ARG A 54 11.87 -5.66 -5.20
C ARG A 54 12.64 -4.82 -4.20
N TYR A 55 11.95 -4.47 -3.13
CA TYR A 55 12.56 -3.93 -1.93
C TYR A 55 12.37 -4.90 -0.78
N ALA A 56 13.28 -4.82 0.18
CA ALA A 56 13.11 -5.39 1.51
C ALA A 56 13.56 -4.38 2.55
N GLY A 57 12.87 -4.34 3.67
CA GLY A 57 13.15 -3.45 4.79
C GLY A 57 13.39 -4.22 6.06
N TYR A 58 14.30 -3.71 6.89
CA TYR A 58 14.50 -4.19 8.25
C TYR A 58 14.36 -3.04 9.25
N ALA A 59 13.57 -3.27 10.30
CA ALA A 59 13.48 -2.43 11.48
C ALA A 59 13.49 -3.33 12.72
N THR A 60 14.39 -3.06 13.68
CA THR A 60 14.66 -3.96 14.82
C THR A 60 13.41 -4.36 15.59
N ASP A 61 12.46 -3.43 15.77
CA ASP A 61 11.27 -3.64 16.61
C ASP A 61 10.06 -4.16 15.82
N VAL A 62 10.13 -4.18 14.49
CA VAL A 62 8.99 -4.54 13.61
C VAL A 62 9.27 -5.80 12.80
N GLY A 63 10.53 -6.08 12.45
CA GLY A 63 10.94 -7.25 11.69
C GLY A 63 11.33 -6.92 10.25
N VAL A 64 10.89 -7.77 9.32
CA VAL A 64 11.19 -7.67 7.88
C VAL A 64 9.92 -7.38 7.09
N ILE A 65 10.02 -6.49 6.12
CA ILE A 65 8.99 -6.26 5.10
C ILE A 65 9.59 -6.47 3.71
N SER A 66 8.78 -6.86 2.74
CA SER A 66 9.22 -6.95 1.35
C SER A 66 8.08 -6.66 0.37
N GLY A 67 8.43 -6.25 -0.85
CA GLY A 67 7.44 -5.97 -1.88
C GLY A 67 8.06 -5.59 -3.22
N PRO A 68 7.27 -5.51 -4.31
CA PRO A 68 7.76 -5.00 -5.59
C PRO A 68 8.06 -3.51 -5.49
N VAL A 69 9.13 -3.02 -6.13
CA VAL A 69 9.38 -1.56 -6.20
C VAL A 69 8.29 -0.85 -6.99
N ALA A 70 7.72 -1.50 -8.01
CA ALA A 70 6.57 -0.98 -8.76
C ALA A 70 6.75 0.45 -9.32
N ASP A 71 7.96 0.74 -9.82
CA ASP A 71 8.38 2.04 -10.36
C ASP A 71 8.41 3.19 -9.32
N MET A 72 8.43 2.88 -8.02
CA MET A 72 8.47 3.86 -6.92
C MET A 72 9.90 4.28 -6.54
N THR A 73 10.02 5.53 -6.13
CA THR A 73 11.23 6.08 -5.49
C THR A 73 11.26 5.75 -4.00
N LEU A 74 12.35 6.12 -3.31
CA LEU A 74 12.47 5.94 -1.86
C LEU A 74 11.47 6.84 -1.13
N ASP A 75 11.26 8.05 -1.64
CA ASP A 75 10.31 9.02 -1.07
C ASP A 75 8.87 8.51 -1.23
N ASP A 76 8.54 7.89 -2.38
CA ASP A 76 7.23 7.26 -2.58
C ASP A 76 6.97 6.12 -1.59
N LEU A 77 7.99 5.30 -1.26
CA LEU A 77 7.86 4.28 -0.21
C LEU A 77 7.72 4.89 1.18
N SER A 78 8.42 5.99 1.44
CA SER A 78 8.26 6.73 2.69
C SER A 78 6.83 7.24 2.85
N ASP A 79 6.25 7.76 1.77
CA ASP A 79 4.83 8.13 1.72
C ASP A 79 3.92 6.92 1.89
N GLU A 80 4.22 5.79 1.22
CA GLU A 80 3.44 4.56 1.38
C GLU A 80 3.36 4.11 2.85
N PHE A 81 4.50 4.05 3.54
CA PHE A 81 4.53 3.65 4.95
C PHE A 81 3.77 4.63 5.84
N ARG A 82 4.00 5.94 5.67
CA ARG A 82 3.31 6.98 6.43
C ARG A 82 1.79 6.94 6.22
N GLY A 83 1.37 6.74 4.98
CA GLY A 83 -0.05 6.64 4.64
C GLY A 83 -0.70 5.36 5.13
N GLY A 84 0.04 4.25 5.11
CA GLY A 84 -0.41 2.97 5.65
C GLY A 84 -0.60 3.01 7.16
N GLU A 85 0.37 3.58 7.89
CA GLU A 85 0.26 3.81 9.34
C GLU A 85 -0.97 4.66 9.66
N TRP A 86 -1.12 5.82 9.00
CA TRP A 86 -2.28 6.69 9.19
C TRP A 86 -3.60 5.97 8.89
N MET A 87 -3.67 5.21 7.79
CA MET A 87 -4.88 4.48 7.41
C MET A 87 -5.25 3.42 8.45
N TYR A 88 -4.26 2.66 8.94
CA TYR A 88 -4.46 1.64 9.97
C TYR A 88 -4.92 2.25 11.30
N GLU A 89 -4.34 3.38 11.71
CA GLU A 89 -4.79 4.14 12.88
C GLU A 89 -6.26 4.55 12.81
N LYS A 90 -6.84 4.76 11.62
CA LYS A 90 -8.26 5.13 11.47
C LYS A 90 -9.22 3.95 11.52
N GLY A 91 -8.72 2.73 11.68
CA GLY A 91 -9.53 1.51 11.70
C GLY A 91 -10.22 1.29 10.35
N PRO A 92 -9.48 0.90 9.30
CA PRO A 92 -10.03 0.74 7.97
C PRO A 92 -10.88 -0.53 7.89
N VAL A 93 -12.07 -0.42 7.31
CA VAL A 93 -12.96 -1.54 6.97
C VAL A 93 -13.17 -1.53 5.47
N GLU A 94 -12.83 -2.63 4.79
CA GLU A 94 -12.98 -2.71 3.34
C GLU A 94 -14.44 -2.51 2.92
N LEU A 95 -14.67 -1.79 1.81
CA LEU A 95 -16.03 -1.52 1.33
C LEU A 95 -16.82 -2.81 1.11
N GLU A 96 -16.16 -3.85 0.59
CA GLU A 96 -16.75 -5.15 0.22
C GLU A 96 -16.96 -6.10 1.41
N ASP A 97 -16.44 -5.78 2.59
CA ASP A 97 -16.52 -6.68 3.74
C ASP A 97 -17.97 -6.77 4.26
N GLU A 98 -18.52 -7.96 4.41
CA GLU A 98 -19.85 -8.14 5.01
C GLU A 98 -19.86 -7.86 6.52
N ALA A 99 -18.68 -7.62 7.12
CA ALA A 99 -18.53 -7.29 8.53
C ALA A 99 -19.46 -6.15 8.96
N LYS A 100 -20.44 -6.52 9.78
CA LYS A 100 -21.13 -5.62 10.70
C LYS A 100 -20.39 -5.71 12.02
N ASP A 101 -19.93 -4.60 12.54
CA ASP A 101 -19.43 -4.60 13.91
C ASP A 101 -20.60 -4.87 14.87
N ALA A 102 -20.34 -5.57 15.97
CA ALA A 102 -21.38 -5.91 16.95
C ALA A 102 -22.08 -4.68 17.56
N ASN A 103 -21.49 -3.49 17.40
CA ASN A 103 -21.96 -2.22 17.93
C ASN A 103 -22.66 -1.34 16.87
N GLY A 104 -22.71 -1.74 15.59
CA GLY A 104 -23.36 -0.99 14.51
C GLY A 104 -22.67 0.34 14.15
N ALA A 105 -21.40 0.52 14.48
CA ALA A 105 -20.61 1.70 14.10
C ALA A 105 -20.12 1.67 12.65
N VAL A 106 -20.14 0.49 12.01
CA VAL A 106 -19.79 0.32 10.60
C VAL A 106 -21.08 0.31 9.75
N PRO A 107 -21.23 1.23 8.77
CA PRO A 107 -22.38 1.24 7.85
C PRO A 107 -22.45 -0.05 7.03
N SER A 108 -23.61 -0.34 6.43
CA SER A 108 -23.74 -1.53 5.58
C SER A 108 -22.85 -1.44 4.35
N GLN A 109 -22.51 -2.58 3.74
CA GLN A 109 -21.78 -2.61 2.46
C GLN A 109 -22.44 -1.74 1.39
N GLU A 110 -23.77 -1.79 1.29
CA GLU A 110 -24.56 -0.99 0.34
C GLU A 110 -24.36 0.51 0.60
N ASP A 111 -24.47 0.95 1.86
CA ASP A 111 -24.30 2.36 2.23
C ASP A 111 -22.88 2.86 1.95
N ARG A 112 -21.86 2.03 2.24
CA ARG A 112 -20.46 2.40 2.01
C ARG A 112 -20.15 2.52 0.51
N LEU A 113 -20.69 1.62 -0.31
CA LEU A 113 -20.54 1.69 -1.77
C LEU A 113 -21.27 2.91 -2.35
N ALA A 114 -22.49 3.19 -1.88
CA ALA A 114 -23.24 4.37 -2.29
C ALA A 114 -22.51 5.68 -1.92
N ALA A 115 -21.93 5.77 -0.73
CA ALA A 115 -21.15 6.94 -0.32
C ALA A 115 -19.92 7.17 -1.19
N VAL A 116 -19.27 6.11 -1.67
CA VAL A 116 -18.14 6.22 -2.61
C VAL A 116 -18.61 6.64 -4.00
N ASP A 117 -19.79 6.21 -4.42
CA ASP A 117 -20.41 6.66 -5.68
C ASP A 117 -20.72 8.16 -5.67
N ASP A 118 -21.28 8.65 -4.56
CA ASP A 118 -21.52 10.09 -4.36
C ASP A 118 -20.20 10.88 -4.44
N LEU A 119 -19.14 10.41 -3.75
CA LEU A 119 -17.82 11.04 -3.80
C LEU A 119 -17.22 11.03 -5.21
N ALA A 120 -17.40 9.95 -5.97
CA ALA A 120 -16.93 9.85 -7.35
C ALA A 120 -17.65 10.84 -8.27
N CYS A 121 -18.96 11.01 -8.08
CA CYS A 121 -19.77 12.00 -8.81
C CYS A 121 -19.35 13.44 -8.47
N GLU A 122 -19.06 13.73 -7.19
CA GLU A 122 -18.66 15.06 -6.72
C GLU A 122 -17.27 15.50 -7.19
N ALA A 123 -16.36 14.56 -7.47
CA ALA A 123 -14.99 14.83 -7.92
C ALA A 123 -14.89 15.55 -9.30
N ARG A 124 -16.02 15.95 -9.90
CA ARG A 124 -16.17 16.92 -11.03
C ARG A 124 -15.36 16.63 -12.30
N GLY A 125 -14.99 15.38 -12.55
CA GLY A 125 -14.30 14.97 -13.78
C GLY A 125 -14.88 13.75 -14.50
N PHE A 126 -15.91 13.11 -13.95
CA PHE A 126 -16.44 11.83 -14.45
C PHE A 126 -17.87 11.99 -14.94
N ASP A 127 -18.03 12.40 -16.19
CA ASP A 127 -19.31 12.25 -16.92
C ASP A 127 -19.52 10.78 -17.39
N GLY A 128 -19.05 9.80 -16.62
CA GLY A 128 -19.07 8.42 -17.11
C GLY A 128 -18.65 7.35 -16.11
N GLU A 129 -18.64 6.12 -16.63
CA GLU A 129 -18.36 4.90 -15.88
C GLU A 129 -16.95 4.91 -15.28
N TYR A 130 -16.87 4.43 -14.04
CA TYR A 130 -15.63 4.20 -13.33
C TYR A 130 -15.68 2.81 -12.65
N ALA A 131 -14.52 2.29 -12.29
CA ALA A 131 -14.40 1.08 -11.48
C ALA A 131 -13.77 1.42 -10.13
N ILE A 132 -14.37 0.96 -9.03
CA ILE A 132 -13.74 0.99 -7.71
C ILE A 132 -12.67 -0.11 -7.72
N LEU A 133 -11.40 0.28 -7.59
CA LEU A 133 -10.29 -0.68 -7.51
C LEU A 133 -10.07 -1.17 -6.08
N ARG A 134 -10.30 -0.29 -5.11
CA ARG A 134 -10.28 -0.55 -3.67
C ARG A 134 -10.92 0.62 -2.93
N GLY A 135 -11.49 0.40 -1.76
CA GLY A 135 -11.71 1.47 -0.81
C GLY A 135 -11.97 0.96 0.60
N TYR A 136 -12.09 1.92 1.52
CA TYR A 136 -12.26 1.69 2.94
C TYR A 136 -13.24 2.69 3.54
N TYR A 137 -14.03 2.23 4.49
CA TYR A 137 -14.63 3.07 5.53
C TYR A 137 -13.64 3.19 6.70
N LEU A 138 -13.47 4.39 7.22
CA LEU A 138 -12.54 4.71 8.31
C LEU A 138 -13.36 4.94 9.58
N VAL A 139 -13.30 4.01 10.52
CA VAL A 139 -14.14 3.99 11.73
C VAL A 139 -13.95 5.25 12.59
N GLU A 140 -12.70 5.65 12.82
CA GLU A 140 -12.38 6.79 13.70
C GLU A 140 -12.91 8.12 13.14
N THR A 141 -12.84 8.31 11.82
CA THR A 141 -13.27 9.57 11.18
C THR A 141 -14.69 9.51 10.63
N LYS A 142 -15.31 8.33 10.61
CA LYS A 142 -16.60 8.05 9.94
C LYS A 142 -16.61 8.50 8.47
N GLY A 143 -15.47 8.34 7.80
CA GLY A 143 -15.25 8.79 6.43
C GLY A 143 -15.00 7.62 5.49
N HIS A 144 -14.98 7.91 4.19
CA HIS A 144 -14.64 6.93 3.15
C HIS A 144 -13.41 7.39 2.40
N VAL A 145 -12.62 6.44 1.92
CA VAL A 145 -11.55 6.65 0.94
C VAL A 145 -11.61 5.55 -0.11
N ALA A 146 -11.45 5.88 -1.38
CA ALA A 146 -11.46 4.89 -2.45
C ALA A 146 -10.50 5.26 -3.57
N LEU A 147 -9.92 4.24 -4.19
CA LEU A 147 -9.18 4.32 -5.43
C LEU A 147 -10.14 3.94 -6.56
N ILE A 148 -10.45 4.89 -7.43
CA ILE A 148 -11.29 4.66 -8.60
C ILE A 148 -10.49 4.77 -9.89
N ARG A 149 -10.88 4.00 -10.90
CA ARG A 149 -10.31 4.08 -12.24
C ARG A 149 -11.38 4.54 -13.24
N PRO A 150 -11.21 5.73 -13.85
CA PRO A 150 -12.05 6.15 -14.97
C PRO A 150 -11.99 5.13 -16.12
N HIS A 151 -13.12 4.74 -16.70
CA HIS A 151 -13.16 3.77 -17.81
C HIS A 151 -12.33 4.22 -19.03
N ARG A 152 -12.14 5.52 -19.23
CA ARG A 152 -11.34 6.08 -20.35
C ARG A 152 -9.86 6.33 -20.00
N SER A 153 -9.44 6.11 -18.75
CA SER A 153 -8.06 6.33 -18.34
C SER A 153 -7.21 5.08 -18.60
N ARG A 154 -6.08 5.25 -19.29
CA ARG A 154 -5.08 4.20 -19.54
C ARG A 154 -4.13 3.99 -18.36
N GLY A 155 -4.64 4.15 -17.14
CA GLY A 155 -4.03 3.69 -15.90
C GLY A 155 -3.64 4.75 -14.88
N GLU A 156 -4.06 6.00 -15.07
CA GLU A 156 -4.23 6.92 -13.94
C GLU A 156 -5.48 6.50 -13.15
N ALA A 157 -5.33 6.38 -11.83
CA ALA A 157 -6.45 6.21 -10.92
C ALA A 157 -6.55 7.47 -10.05
N LEU A 158 -7.73 7.69 -9.50
CA LEU A 158 -8.01 8.81 -8.63
C LEU A 158 -8.30 8.27 -7.24
N VAL A 159 -7.67 8.89 -6.24
CA VAL A 159 -8.07 8.70 -4.85
C VAL A 159 -9.08 9.77 -4.50
N ILE A 160 -10.24 9.33 -4.05
CA ILE A 160 -11.34 10.16 -3.56
C ILE A 160 -11.59 9.82 -2.09
N GLY A 161 -12.17 10.75 -1.34
CA GLY A 161 -12.57 10.47 0.03
C GLY A 161 -13.31 11.63 0.67
N THR A 162 -13.84 11.37 1.86
CA THR A 162 -14.58 12.37 2.63
C THR A 162 -13.65 13.49 3.10
N ASN A 163 -14.01 14.75 2.81
CA ASN A 163 -13.23 15.95 3.17
C ASN A 163 -11.81 15.99 2.60
N MET A 164 -11.57 15.35 1.46
CA MET A 164 -10.29 15.44 0.75
C MET A 164 -10.51 15.85 -0.70
N GLU A 165 -9.59 16.66 -1.23
CA GLU A 165 -9.53 16.93 -2.66
C GLU A 165 -9.12 15.65 -3.41
N PRO A 166 -9.73 15.34 -4.57
CA PRO A 166 -9.34 14.17 -5.34
C PRO A 166 -7.89 14.23 -5.84
N ILE A 167 -7.18 13.10 -5.81
CA ILE A 167 -5.75 13.02 -6.12
C ILE A 167 -5.50 12.01 -7.23
N SER A 168 -4.89 12.44 -8.33
CA SER A 168 -4.42 11.50 -9.36
C SER A 168 -3.17 10.78 -8.87
N ILE A 169 -3.16 9.45 -8.99
CA ILE A 169 -2.04 8.61 -8.58
C ILE A 169 -1.64 7.62 -9.68
N GLY A 170 -0.33 7.57 -9.95
CA GLY A 170 0.30 6.65 -10.90
C GLY A 170 0.55 5.26 -10.32
N PHE A 171 1.63 4.60 -10.77
CA PHE A 171 2.11 3.29 -10.30
C PHE A 171 1.20 2.10 -10.63
N GLN A 172 0.98 1.84 -11.92
CA GLN A 172 0.13 0.73 -12.38
C GLN A 172 0.60 -0.66 -11.91
N LYS A 173 1.89 -0.81 -11.59
CA LYS A 173 2.48 -2.06 -11.08
C LYS A 173 2.29 -2.24 -9.56
N ALA A 174 1.84 -1.21 -8.86
CA ALA A 174 1.57 -1.28 -7.42
C ALA A 174 0.14 -1.74 -7.16
N THR A 175 -0.07 -2.39 -6.02
CA THR A 175 -1.41 -2.78 -5.59
C THR A 175 -2.26 -1.53 -5.32
N PRO A 176 -3.60 -1.62 -5.41
CA PRO A 176 -4.49 -0.53 -5.05
C PRO A 176 -4.21 0.05 -3.66
N ASP A 177 -3.92 -0.79 -2.67
CA ASP A 177 -3.66 -0.38 -1.27
C ASP A 177 -2.44 0.53 -1.18
N ARG A 178 -1.34 0.15 -1.82
CA ARG A 178 -0.10 0.94 -1.83
C ARG A 178 -0.33 2.31 -2.47
N ARG A 179 -1.09 2.34 -3.57
CA ARG A 179 -1.46 3.60 -4.25
C ARG A 179 -2.34 4.49 -3.36
N LEU A 180 -3.26 3.90 -2.60
CA LEU A 180 -4.07 4.61 -1.61
C LEU A 180 -3.22 5.22 -0.51
N CYS A 181 -2.33 4.43 0.11
CA CYS A 181 -1.44 4.90 1.16
C CYS A 181 -0.61 6.11 0.70
N ILE A 182 0.03 6.02 -0.48
CA ILE A 182 0.84 7.12 -1.02
C ILE A 182 0.01 8.39 -1.20
N ALA A 183 -1.17 8.27 -1.81
CA ALA A 183 -2.03 9.43 -2.05
C ALA A 183 -2.49 10.08 -0.73
N LEU A 184 -2.83 9.26 0.28
CA LEU A 184 -3.21 9.73 1.61
C LEU A 184 -2.06 10.46 2.29
N ALA A 185 -0.85 9.89 2.29
CA ALA A 185 0.32 10.50 2.91
C ALA A 185 0.59 11.90 2.36
N ARG A 186 0.43 12.10 1.04
CA ARG A 186 0.61 13.40 0.38
C ARG A 186 -0.38 14.47 0.80
N GLN A 187 -1.49 14.11 1.46
CA GLN A 187 -2.45 15.05 2.06
C GLN A 187 -2.19 15.30 3.55
N LEU A 188 -1.39 14.46 4.20
CA LEU A 188 -1.10 14.62 5.61
C LEU A 188 -0.16 15.81 5.81
N PRO A 189 -0.39 16.63 6.86
CA PRO A 189 0.57 17.66 7.23
C PRO A 189 1.95 17.03 7.48
N VAL A 190 3.00 17.72 7.03
CA VAL A 190 4.40 17.33 7.23
C VAL A 190 4.81 17.61 8.67
#